data_AF-A0A835M956-F1
#
_entry.id   AF-A0A835M956-F1
#
_cell.length_a   1.000
_cell.length_b   1.000
_cell.length_c   1.000
_cell.angle_alpha   90.00
_cell.angle_beta   90.00
_cell.angle_gamma   90.00
#
_symmetry.space_group_name_H-M   'P 1'
#
loop_
_entity.id
_entity.type
_entity.pdbx_description
1 polymer ?
#
loop_
_entity_poly.entity_id
_entity_poly.type
_entity_poly.pdbx_seq_one_letter_code
_entity_poly.pdbx_strand_id
1 'polypeptide(L)'
;MYIAPDEKIETFELDYVGKRDRWNGYDTTTFARVIERYKARDEARRKYLKEQQRKKLEEKNSNPSEQVEVSEEEEEDDEDSLKVDEAKVVESKQMDFAKVEKRAHSNRGGGHRTVRNLRIREDTTKYLLNLNINFAHYDPKTWSMREVPLSDSDLNEKFYGGDNQYITSGQAMEFKQLNVHAWELYEKGQDVHMQVAPSQPNHR
;
A
#
# COMPACT_ATOMS: atom_id res chain seq x y z
N MET A 1 38.58 24.79 -51.16
CA MET A 1 37.39 25.59 -50.81
C MET A 1 36.37 24.60 -50.28
N TYR A 2 36.12 24.59 -48.96
CA TYR A 2 35.14 23.69 -48.34
C TYR A 2 33.79 24.41 -48.31
N ILE A 3 32.79 23.83 -48.95
CA ILE A 3 31.41 24.33 -48.96
C ILE A 3 30.69 23.62 -47.82
N ALA A 4 30.05 24.40 -46.93
CA ALA A 4 29.31 23.85 -45.79
C ALA A 4 27.98 23.24 -46.26
N PRO A 5 27.45 22.24 -45.54
CA PRO A 5 26.11 21.71 -45.79
C PRO A 5 25.03 22.75 -45.45
N ASP A 6 23.93 22.73 -46.19
CA ASP A 6 22.80 23.64 -45.96
C ASP A 6 22.03 23.31 -44.67
N GLU A 7 21.60 24.34 -43.96
CA GLU A 7 20.80 24.22 -42.74
C GLU A 7 19.30 24.17 -43.03
N LYS A 8 18.56 23.40 -42.22
CA LYS A 8 17.10 23.33 -42.32
C LYS A 8 16.46 24.37 -41.40
N ILE A 9 15.68 25.29 -41.97
CA ILE A 9 14.94 26.31 -41.22
C ILE A 9 13.55 25.75 -40.91
N GLU A 10 13.21 25.64 -39.62
CA GLU A 10 11.90 25.17 -39.17
C GLU A 10 11.27 26.19 -38.21
N THR A 11 9.97 26.43 -38.38
CA THR A 11 9.17 27.31 -37.52
C THR A 11 8.16 26.49 -36.74
N PHE A 12 8.19 26.61 -35.41
CA PHE A 12 7.28 25.90 -34.51
C PHE A 12 6.47 26.87 -33.66
N GLU A 13 5.18 26.62 -33.56
CA GLU A 13 4.29 27.29 -32.62
C GLU A 13 4.07 26.37 -31.43
N LEU A 14 4.62 26.77 -30.27
CA LEU A 14 4.54 26.03 -29.02
C LEU A 14 3.89 26.91 -27.94
N ASP A 15 3.17 26.26 -27.03
CA ASP A 15 2.63 26.90 -25.83
C ASP A 15 3.75 27.37 -24.89
N TYR A 16 3.40 28.18 -23.89
CA TYR A 16 4.37 28.73 -22.92
C TYR A 16 5.23 27.64 -22.25
N VAL A 17 4.62 26.50 -21.88
CA VAL A 17 5.32 25.36 -21.29
C VAL A 17 6.22 24.69 -22.32
N GLY A 18 5.73 24.47 -23.55
CA GLY A 18 6.51 23.84 -24.62
C GLY A 18 7.75 24.64 -25.01
N LYS A 19 7.66 25.98 -25.07
CA LYS A 19 8.81 26.86 -25.36
C LYS A 19 9.89 26.82 -24.27
N ARG A 20 9.52 26.47 -23.03
CA ARG A 20 10.40 26.48 -21.86
C ARG A 20 10.72 25.08 -21.36
N ASP A 21 10.28 24.05 -22.07
CA ASP A 21 10.56 22.68 -21.68
C ASP A 21 12.06 22.41 -21.81
N ARG A 22 12.67 22.09 -20.67
CA ARG A 22 14.10 21.76 -20.59
C ARG A 22 14.45 20.50 -21.38
N TRP A 23 13.47 19.63 -21.60
CA TRP A 23 13.62 18.38 -22.32
C TRP A 23 13.31 18.49 -23.81
N ASN A 24 13.10 19.71 -24.33
CA ASN A 24 12.91 19.89 -25.76
C ASN A 24 14.18 19.44 -26.52
N GLY A 25 14.01 18.57 -27.53
CA GLY A 25 15.13 17.95 -28.26
C GLY A 25 15.83 16.80 -27.52
N TYR A 26 15.25 16.26 -26.44
CA TYR A 26 15.80 15.10 -25.75
C TYR A 26 15.67 13.82 -26.59
N ASP A 27 16.80 13.17 -26.86
CA ASP A 27 16.84 11.87 -27.54
C ASP A 27 16.68 10.73 -26.52
N THR A 28 15.63 9.92 -26.70
CA THR A 28 15.28 8.81 -25.81
C THR A 28 16.36 7.73 -25.76
N THR A 29 17.18 7.59 -26.81
CA THR A 29 18.26 6.60 -26.82
C THR A 29 19.39 6.95 -25.84
N THR A 30 19.56 8.24 -25.53
CA THR A 30 20.60 8.69 -24.59
C THR A 30 20.37 8.22 -23.16
N PHE A 31 19.12 7.89 -22.80
CA PHE A 31 18.78 7.33 -21.49
C PHE A 31 19.45 5.97 -21.23
N ALA A 32 19.82 5.22 -22.28
CA ALA A 32 20.55 3.96 -22.14
C ALA A 32 21.86 4.12 -21.33
N ARG A 33 22.55 5.25 -21.46
CA ARG A 33 23.77 5.55 -20.67
C ARG A 33 23.50 5.63 -19.17
N VAL A 34 22.32 6.10 -18.78
CA VAL A 34 21.90 6.14 -17.37
C VAL A 34 21.68 4.71 -16.88
N ILE A 35 20.99 3.89 -17.65
CA ILE A 35 20.75 2.47 -17.32
C ILE A 35 22.08 1.73 -17.14
N GLU A 36 23.03 1.89 -18.07
CA GLU A 36 24.36 1.27 -17.98
C GLU A 36 25.11 1.67 -16.71
N ARG A 37 25.05 2.94 -16.32
CA ARG A 37 25.66 3.42 -15.07
C ARG A 37 25.06 2.75 -13.84
N TYR A 38 23.74 2.59 -13.79
CA TYR A 38 23.07 1.89 -12.68
C TYR A 38 23.40 0.41 -12.66
N LYS A 39 23.42 -0.26 -13.82
CA LYS A 39 23.84 -1.67 -13.93
C LYS A 39 25.25 -1.89 -13.39
N ALA A 40 26.22 -1.05 -13.78
CA ALA A 40 27.60 -1.13 -13.28
C ALA A 40 27.68 -0.93 -11.76
N ARG A 41 26.87 -0.01 -11.21
CA ARG A 41 26.77 0.22 -9.76
C ARG A 41 26.21 -1.00 -9.02
N ASP A 42 25.15 -1.61 -9.54
CA ASP A 42 24.51 -2.77 -8.92
C ASP A 42 25.41 -4.02 -9.00
N GLU A 43 26.16 -4.19 -10.09
CA GLU A 43 27.19 -5.22 -10.20
C GLU A 43 28.31 -5.04 -9.18
N ALA A 44 28.79 -3.82 -8.99
CA ALA A 44 29.80 -3.52 -7.96
C ALA A 44 29.26 -3.81 -6.55
N ARG A 45 28.01 -3.42 -6.26
CA ARG A 45 27.34 -3.75 -4.99
C ARG A 45 27.23 -5.26 -4.80
N ARG A 46 26.81 -6.01 -5.81
CA ARG A 46 26.70 -7.47 -5.75
C ARG A 46 28.07 -8.15 -5.52
N LYS A 47 29.13 -7.68 -6.19
CA LYS A 47 30.49 -8.19 -5.99
C LYS A 47 30.98 -7.93 -4.56
N TYR A 48 30.78 -6.72 -4.05
CA TYR A 48 31.13 -6.36 -2.67
C TYR A 48 30.43 -7.25 -1.64
N LEU A 49 29.14 -7.53 -1.84
CA LEU A 49 28.38 -8.42 -0.96
C LEU A 49 28.90 -9.86 -0.96
N LYS A 50 29.20 -10.40 -2.15
CA LYS A 50 29.81 -11.74 -2.27
C LYS A 50 31.18 -11.79 -1.60
N GLU A 51 31.99 -10.73 -1.70
CA GLU A 51 33.28 -10.65 -1.03
C GLU A 51 33.13 -10.63 0.50
N GLN A 52 32.13 -9.89 1.02
CA GLN A 52 31.81 -9.87 2.45
C GLN A 52 31.34 -11.24 2.96
N GLN A 53 30.48 -11.95 2.22
CA GLN A 53 30.06 -13.31 2.56
C GLN A 53 31.25 -14.27 2.59
N ARG A 54 32.13 -14.21 1.58
CA ARG A 54 33.34 -15.03 1.53
C ARG A 54 34.28 -14.76 2.72
N LYS A 55 34.52 -13.50 3.08
CA LYS A 55 35.32 -13.14 4.26
C LYS A 55 34.73 -13.70 5.55
N LYS A 56 33.41 -13.60 5.74
CA LYS A 56 32.73 -14.20 6.91
C LYS A 56 32.87 -15.72 6.97
N LEU A 57 32.76 -16.41 5.83
CA LEU A 57 32.97 -17.85 5.74
C LEU A 57 34.43 -18.24 6.04
N GLU A 58 35.40 -17.48 5.51
CA GLU A 58 36.83 -17.66 5.79
C GLU A 58 37.15 -17.44 7.28
N GLU A 59 36.58 -16.40 7.91
CA GLU A 59 36.69 -16.14 9.35
C GLU A 59 36.08 -17.27 10.20
N LYS A 60 34.87 -17.77 9.84
CA LYS A 60 34.24 -18.92 10.52
C LYS A 60 35.07 -20.20 10.39
N ASN A 61 35.63 -20.48 9.21
CA ASN A 61 36.48 -21.65 8.99
C ASN A 61 37.83 -21.55 9.73
N SER A 62 38.33 -20.34 9.98
CA SER A 62 39.58 -20.12 10.73
C SER A 62 39.45 -20.27 12.25
N ASN A 63 38.22 -20.23 12.80
CA ASN A 63 37.93 -20.42 14.23
C ASN A 63 36.96 -21.60 14.47
N PRO A 64 37.43 -22.86 14.41
CA PRO A 64 36.58 -24.05 14.53
C PRO A 64 36.15 -24.41 15.97
N SER A 65 36.26 -23.50 16.95
CA SER A 65 36.05 -23.80 18.38
C SER A 65 34.65 -23.51 18.94
N GLU A 66 33.70 -23.01 18.13
CA GLU A 66 32.29 -22.87 18.54
C GLU A 66 31.37 -23.44 17.45
N GLN A 67 31.37 -24.77 17.33
CA GLN A 67 30.30 -25.50 16.67
C GLN A 67 29.34 -26.05 17.73
N VAL A 68 28.29 -25.29 18.07
CA VAL A 68 27.03 -25.86 18.56
C VAL A 68 25.88 -25.04 17.97
N GLU A 69 25.13 -25.72 17.10
CA GLU A 69 23.76 -25.42 16.64
C GLU A 69 23.52 -24.16 15.82
N VAL A 70 23.63 -24.28 14.50
CA VAL A 70 22.67 -23.64 13.58
C VAL A 70 22.26 -24.66 12.53
N SER A 71 21.00 -25.02 12.60
CA SER A 71 20.23 -25.88 11.71
C SER A 71 20.35 -25.46 10.24
N GLU A 72 20.37 -26.48 9.39
CA GLU A 72 20.37 -26.44 7.93
C GLU A 72 19.04 -25.88 7.37
N GLU A 73 18.75 -24.59 7.55
CA GLU A 73 17.55 -23.95 6.96
C GLU A 73 17.78 -22.47 6.58
N GLU A 74 18.87 -22.10 5.89
CA GLU A 74 19.00 -20.73 5.34
C GLU A 74 19.78 -20.71 4.01
N GLU A 75 19.26 -21.40 2.97
CA GLU A 75 19.68 -21.17 1.57
C GLU A 75 18.59 -20.44 0.76
N GLU A 76 17.51 -19.98 1.41
CA GLU A 76 16.40 -19.25 0.78
C GLU A 76 15.93 -18.03 1.59
N ASP A 77 16.82 -17.12 2.02
CA ASP A 77 16.35 -15.74 2.35
C ASP A 77 17.42 -14.62 2.34
N ASP A 78 18.54 -14.82 1.64
CA ASP A 78 19.65 -13.86 1.66
C ASP A 78 19.46 -12.65 0.70
N GLU A 79 18.30 -12.56 0.04
CA GLU A 79 17.89 -11.34 -0.67
C GLU A 79 17.22 -10.32 0.29
N ASP A 80 16.72 -10.76 1.46
CA ASP A 80 15.99 -9.91 2.40
C ASP A 80 16.90 -9.26 3.47
N SER A 81 18.09 -9.82 3.72
CA SER A 81 19.15 -9.19 4.54
C SER A 81 19.65 -7.84 3.96
N LEU A 82 19.30 -7.54 2.70
CA LEU A 82 19.69 -6.33 1.97
C LEU A 82 18.54 -5.37 1.66
N LYS A 83 17.30 -5.72 2.01
CA LYS A 83 16.30 -4.69 2.31
C LYS A 83 16.63 -4.12 3.67
N VAL A 84 17.67 -3.29 3.70
CA VAL A 84 17.77 -2.25 4.71
C VAL A 84 16.61 -1.32 4.42
N ASP A 85 15.43 -1.66 4.94
CA ASP A 85 14.36 -0.69 5.13
C ASP A 85 15.04 0.52 5.75
N GLU A 86 15.01 1.67 5.07
CA GLU A 86 15.54 2.92 5.59
C GLU A 86 14.90 3.27 6.96
N ALA A 87 13.78 2.62 7.31
CA ALA A 87 13.13 2.65 8.62
C ALA A 87 13.80 1.79 9.73
N LYS A 88 14.59 0.76 9.39
CA LYS A 88 15.40 -0.05 10.32
C LYS A 88 16.82 0.49 10.51
N VAL A 89 17.19 1.53 9.74
CA VAL A 89 18.42 2.29 9.98
C VAL A 89 18.29 2.95 11.35
N VAL A 90 18.86 2.26 12.35
CA VAL A 90 19.42 2.80 13.60
C VAL A 90 18.49 2.75 14.84
N GLU A 91 18.17 1.54 15.32
CA GLU A 91 18.03 1.34 16.78
C GLU A 91 19.41 1.13 17.43
N SER A 92 20.36 0.54 16.71
CA SER A 92 21.71 0.22 17.20
C SER A 92 22.69 1.40 17.28
N LYS A 93 22.56 2.45 16.45
CA LYS A 93 23.34 3.72 16.62
C LYS A 93 22.58 4.82 17.39
N GLN A 94 21.38 4.52 17.91
CA GLN A 94 20.64 5.46 18.77
C GLN A 94 21.12 5.40 20.24
N MET A 95 21.89 4.37 20.59
CA MET A 95 22.46 4.20 21.94
C MET A 95 23.61 5.18 22.24
N ASP A 96 24.19 5.83 21.22
CA ASP A 96 25.31 6.78 21.38
C ASP A 96 24.89 8.25 21.55
N PHE A 97 23.58 8.55 21.53
CA PHE A 97 23.03 9.89 21.79
C PHE A 97 22.57 10.09 23.25
N ALA A 98 22.99 9.20 24.17
CA ALA A 98 22.62 9.19 25.59
C ALA A 98 23.24 10.33 26.44
N LYS A 99 23.47 11.50 25.84
CA LYS A 99 23.81 12.73 26.57
C LYS A 99 23.02 13.91 26.02
N VAL A 100 21.69 13.81 26.12
CA VAL A 100 20.81 14.99 26.06
C VAL A 100 20.02 15.06 27.34
N GLU A 101 20.35 16.10 28.09
CA GLU A 101 19.81 16.48 29.38
C GLU A 101 18.28 16.63 29.32
N LYS A 102 17.59 15.93 30.23
CA LYS A 102 16.22 16.21 30.72
C LYS A 102 15.17 16.56 29.65
N ARG A 103 14.63 15.55 28.97
CA ARG A 103 13.32 15.68 28.30
C ARG A 103 12.22 15.66 29.36
N ALA A 104 11.55 16.80 29.52
CA ALA A 104 10.34 16.93 30.33
C ALA A 104 9.29 15.90 29.88
N HIS A 105 8.82 15.08 30.80
CA HIS A 105 7.60 14.31 30.60
C HIS A 105 6.42 15.27 30.62
N SER A 106 5.77 15.46 29.48
CA SER A 106 4.42 15.98 29.44
C SER A 106 3.44 14.82 29.62
N ASN A 107 2.40 15.02 30.43
CA ASN A 107 1.32 14.04 30.70
C ASN A 107 0.42 13.73 29.49
N ARG A 108 0.90 13.96 28.27
CA ARG A 108 0.16 13.75 27.02
C ARG A 108 1.00 12.93 26.05
N GLY A 109 1.25 11.67 26.42
CA GLY A 109 1.62 10.60 25.48
C GLY A 109 2.80 10.92 24.56
N GLY A 110 3.84 11.54 25.09
CA GLY A 110 5.07 11.90 24.39
C GLY A 110 5.98 10.72 24.07
N GLY A 111 5.45 9.68 23.42
CA GLY A 111 6.29 8.82 22.59
C GLY A 111 6.60 9.60 21.31
N HIS A 112 7.88 9.68 20.92
CA HIS A 112 8.24 10.04 19.55
C HIS A 112 7.57 9.06 18.58
N ARG A 113 6.30 9.28 18.22
CA ARG A 113 5.67 8.56 17.12
C ARG A 113 6.30 9.13 15.87
N THR A 114 7.19 8.35 15.26
CA THR A 114 7.60 8.56 13.87
C THR A 114 6.34 8.84 13.05
N VAL A 115 6.36 9.88 12.22
CA VAL A 115 5.23 10.24 11.34
C VAL A 115 5.11 9.13 10.30
N ARG A 116 4.44 8.04 10.67
CA ARG A 116 4.15 6.92 9.78
C ARG A 116 2.83 7.19 9.10
N ASN A 117 2.76 6.84 7.82
CA ASN A 117 1.50 6.87 7.08
C ASN A 117 0.48 6.01 7.83
N LEU A 118 -0.67 6.60 8.15
CA LEU A 118 -1.74 5.94 8.90
C LEU A 118 -2.58 5.00 8.03
N ARG A 119 -2.43 5.09 6.70
CA ARG A 119 -3.10 4.18 5.78
C ARG A 119 -2.52 2.78 5.93
N ILE A 120 -3.40 1.83 6.24
CA ILE A 120 -3.13 0.39 6.25
C ILE A 120 -2.81 -0.03 4.81
N ARG A 121 -1.70 -0.75 4.60
CA ARG A 121 -1.21 -1.09 3.25
C ARG A 121 -1.91 -2.32 2.68
N GLU A 122 -2.36 -3.19 3.57
CA GLU A 122 -3.08 -4.44 3.30
C GLU A 122 -4.49 -4.16 2.78
N ASP A 123 -5.10 -3.04 3.21
CA ASP A 123 -6.45 -2.64 2.80
C ASP A 123 -6.43 -1.88 1.46
N THR A 124 -6.80 -2.60 0.40
CA THR A 124 -6.97 -2.02 -0.93
C THR A 124 -8.21 -1.11 -0.96
N THR A 125 -8.07 0.10 -1.51
CA THR A 125 -9.21 1.02 -1.66
C THR A 125 -10.22 0.51 -2.66
N LYS A 126 -11.51 0.76 -2.41
CA LYS A 126 -12.65 0.33 -3.24
C LYS A 126 -12.45 0.58 -4.75
N TYR A 127 -11.99 1.77 -5.14
CA TYR A 127 -11.77 2.16 -6.54
C TYR A 127 -10.53 1.55 -7.21
N LEU A 128 -9.67 0.85 -6.45
CA LEU A 128 -8.53 0.11 -6.99
C LEU A 128 -8.82 -1.39 -7.13
N LEU A 129 -9.99 -1.86 -6.67
CA LEU A 129 -10.38 -3.26 -6.81
C LEU A 129 -10.57 -3.65 -8.28
N ASN A 130 -11.06 -2.73 -9.12
CA ASN A 130 -11.16 -2.91 -10.56
C ASN A 130 -10.78 -1.59 -11.26
N LEU A 131 -9.75 -1.63 -12.12
CA LEU A 131 -9.24 -0.46 -12.85
C LEU A 131 -10.00 -0.18 -14.15
N ASN A 132 -10.96 -1.03 -14.52
CA ASN A 132 -11.81 -0.78 -15.67
C ASN A 132 -12.80 0.36 -15.38
N ILE A 133 -12.82 1.36 -16.26
CA ILE A 133 -13.58 2.61 -16.11
C ILE A 133 -15.09 2.37 -15.98
N ASN A 134 -15.62 1.33 -16.65
CA ASN A 134 -17.07 1.16 -16.82
C ASN A 134 -17.75 0.23 -15.81
N PHE A 135 -17.04 -0.27 -14.80
CA PHE A 135 -17.55 -1.39 -14.00
C PHE A 135 -18.42 -0.95 -12.81
N ALA A 136 -17.83 -0.26 -11.84
CA ALA A 136 -18.53 0.17 -10.63
C ALA A 136 -18.18 1.62 -10.31
N HIS A 137 -19.21 2.44 -10.11
CA HIS A 137 -19.03 3.83 -9.75
C HIS A 137 -18.66 3.97 -8.27
N TYR A 138 -17.49 4.54 -7.99
CA TYR A 138 -17.07 4.96 -6.65
C TYR A 138 -17.38 6.45 -6.46
N ASP A 139 -18.17 6.78 -5.43
CA ASP A 139 -18.37 8.18 -5.03
C ASP A 139 -17.28 8.60 -4.03
N PRO A 140 -16.34 9.49 -4.43
CA PRO A 140 -15.25 9.93 -3.56
C PRO A 140 -15.70 10.85 -2.42
N LYS A 141 -16.92 11.38 -2.46
CA LYS A 141 -17.43 12.28 -1.41
C LYS A 141 -17.94 11.52 -0.20
N THR A 142 -18.67 10.45 -0.43
CA THR A 142 -19.25 9.59 0.62
C THR A 142 -18.44 8.32 0.86
N TRP A 143 -17.41 8.08 0.04
CA TRP A 143 -16.59 6.88 0.06
C TRP A 143 -17.38 5.59 -0.13
N SER A 144 -18.47 5.67 -0.92
CA SER A 144 -19.35 4.53 -1.17
C SER A 144 -19.21 3.98 -2.59
N MET A 145 -19.26 2.66 -2.70
CA MET A 145 -19.32 1.93 -3.96
C MET A 145 -20.51 0.99 -3.88
N ARG A 146 -21.58 1.31 -4.62
CA ARG A 146 -22.86 0.61 -4.47
C ARG A 146 -22.84 -0.78 -5.10
N GLU A 147 -22.35 -0.84 -6.32
CA GLU A 147 -22.31 -2.05 -7.15
C GLU A 147 -21.06 -2.88 -6.85
N VAL A 148 -21.12 -4.15 -7.22
CA VAL A 148 -20.02 -5.09 -7.04
C VAL A 148 -18.92 -4.77 -8.06
N PRO A 149 -17.67 -4.55 -7.65
CA PRO A 149 -16.58 -4.22 -8.58
C PRO A 149 -16.12 -5.41 -9.43
N LEU A 150 -16.50 -6.64 -9.04
CA LEU A 150 -16.22 -7.89 -9.73
C LEU A 150 -17.51 -8.73 -9.76
N SER A 151 -18.32 -8.61 -10.81
CA SER A 151 -19.57 -9.39 -10.95
C SER A 151 -19.29 -10.88 -11.13
N ASP A 152 -18.30 -11.21 -11.97
CA ASP A 152 -18.11 -12.57 -12.51
C ASP A 152 -17.30 -13.51 -11.61
N SER A 153 -16.65 -13.00 -10.57
CA SER A 153 -15.86 -13.85 -9.65
C SER A 153 -16.75 -14.64 -8.69
N ASP A 154 -16.19 -15.64 -8.03
CA ASP A 154 -16.91 -16.42 -7.02
C ASP A 154 -17.19 -15.60 -5.74
N LEU A 155 -18.38 -15.75 -5.18
CA LEU A 155 -18.83 -14.97 -4.01
C LEU A 155 -17.97 -15.18 -2.76
N ASN A 156 -17.41 -16.38 -2.58
CA ASN A 156 -16.60 -16.73 -1.41
C ASN A 156 -15.15 -16.24 -1.50
N GLU A 157 -14.70 -15.88 -2.70
CA GLU A 157 -13.35 -15.37 -2.97
C GLU A 157 -13.33 -13.82 -2.98
N LYS A 158 -14.50 -13.18 -3.12
CA LYS A 158 -14.63 -11.72 -3.12
C LYS A 158 -14.39 -11.14 -1.74
N PHE A 159 -13.30 -10.38 -1.61
CA PHE A 159 -13.03 -9.55 -0.43
C PHE A 159 -14.12 -8.47 -0.20
N TYR A 160 -14.70 -7.94 -1.28
CA TYR A 160 -15.70 -6.88 -1.20
C TYR A 160 -16.83 -7.08 -2.23
N GLY A 161 -18.06 -7.18 -1.73
CA GLY A 161 -19.25 -7.45 -2.51
C GLY A 161 -20.15 -6.24 -2.81
N GLY A 162 -19.63 -5.02 -2.67
CA GLY A 162 -20.42 -3.78 -2.86
C GLY A 162 -21.21 -3.38 -1.61
N ASP A 163 -21.38 -2.07 -1.40
CA ASP A 163 -22.08 -1.53 -0.22
C ASP A 163 -23.55 -1.97 -0.18
N ASN A 164 -24.20 -2.21 -1.33
CA ASN A 164 -25.59 -2.68 -1.37
C ASN A 164 -25.78 -4.06 -0.70
N GLN A 165 -24.80 -4.96 -0.83
CA GLN A 165 -24.85 -6.26 -0.17
C GLN A 165 -24.81 -6.09 1.35
N TYR A 166 -23.89 -5.28 1.87
CA TYR A 166 -23.77 -5.05 3.31
C TYR A 166 -25.02 -4.36 3.88
N ILE A 167 -25.57 -3.36 3.19
CA ILE A 167 -26.77 -2.62 3.63
C ILE A 167 -28.01 -3.51 3.73
N THR A 168 -28.13 -4.50 2.84
CA THR A 168 -29.30 -5.37 2.79
C THR A 168 -29.13 -6.70 3.51
N SER A 169 -27.97 -6.98 4.09
CA SER A 169 -27.68 -8.26 4.75
C SER A 169 -27.82 -8.22 6.27
N GLY A 170 -27.81 -9.40 6.90
CA GLY A 170 -27.79 -9.57 8.35
C GLY A 170 -29.09 -9.14 9.05
N GLN A 171 -28.95 -8.58 10.25
CA GLN A 171 -30.06 -8.15 11.12
C GLN A 171 -30.97 -7.09 10.47
N ALA A 172 -30.49 -6.38 9.45
CA ALA A 172 -31.32 -5.45 8.69
C ALA A 172 -32.49 -6.15 8.00
N MET A 173 -32.31 -7.41 7.55
CA MET A 173 -33.40 -8.20 6.96
C MET A 173 -34.39 -8.67 8.01
N GLU A 174 -33.91 -9.18 9.14
CA GLU A 174 -34.77 -9.59 10.26
C GLU A 174 -35.59 -8.41 10.76
N PHE A 175 -34.96 -7.25 10.95
CA PHE A 175 -35.65 -6.02 11.33
C PHE A 175 -36.69 -5.58 10.29
N LYS A 176 -36.40 -5.69 8.99
CA LYS A 176 -37.39 -5.42 7.93
C LYS A 176 -38.59 -6.37 8.03
N GLN A 177 -38.35 -7.67 8.19
CA GLN A 177 -39.41 -8.67 8.36
C GLN A 177 -40.25 -8.37 9.61
N LEU A 178 -39.61 -7.96 10.70
CA LEU A 178 -40.29 -7.59 11.94
C LEU A 178 -41.14 -6.33 11.81
N ASN A 179 -40.66 -5.33 11.06
CA ASN A 179 -41.46 -4.15 10.74
C ASN A 179 -42.68 -4.52 9.90
N VAL A 180 -42.52 -5.37 8.88
CA VAL A 180 -43.65 -5.87 8.09
C VAL A 180 -44.64 -6.62 8.98
N HIS A 181 -44.16 -7.49 9.86
CA HIS A 181 -45.01 -8.20 10.81
C HIS A 181 -45.75 -7.26 11.76
N ALA A 182 -45.09 -6.22 12.30
CA ALA A 182 -45.74 -5.24 13.16
C ALA A 182 -46.84 -4.46 12.41
N TRP A 183 -46.63 -4.12 11.14
CA TRP A 183 -47.66 -3.50 10.29
C TRP A 183 -48.86 -4.43 10.06
N GLU A 184 -48.61 -5.72 9.80
CA GLU A 184 -49.69 -6.72 9.66
C GLU A 184 -50.51 -6.89 10.96
N LEU A 185 -49.86 -6.87 12.13
CA LEU A 185 -50.57 -6.94 13.42
C LEU A 185 -51.39 -5.68 13.70
N TYR A 186 -50.86 -4.52 13.32
CA TYR A 186 -51.56 -3.24 13.41
C TYR A 186 -52.82 -3.24 12.54
N GLU A 187 -52.74 -3.73 11.31
CA GLU A 187 -53.91 -3.91 10.43
C GLU A 187 -54.94 -4.89 11.00
N LYS A 188 -54.50 -5.91 11.74
CA LYS A 188 -55.36 -6.85 12.47
C LYS A 188 -55.96 -6.24 13.76
N GLY A 189 -55.58 -5.02 14.13
CA GLY A 189 -56.12 -4.27 15.28
C GLY A 189 -55.34 -4.44 16.60
N GLN A 190 -54.14 -5.04 16.58
CA GLN A 190 -53.24 -5.04 17.73
C GLN A 190 -52.33 -3.81 17.73
N ASP A 191 -52.25 -3.09 18.85
CA ASP A 191 -51.42 -1.87 18.96
C ASP A 191 -49.94 -2.23 19.21
N VAL A 192 -49.23 -2.59 18.14
CA VAL A 192 -47.83 -3.00 18.18
C VAL A 192 -46.99 -2.07 17.30
N HIS A 193 -46.02 -1.38 17.91
CA HIS A 193 -45.14 -0.45 17.21
C HIS A 193 -43.66 -0.68 17.54
N MET A 194 -42.86 -0.98 16.51
CA MET A 194 -41.44 -1.35 16.62
C MET A 194 -40.58 -0.33 17.38
N GLN A 195 -40.81 0.96 17.19
CA GLN A 195 -39.98 2.01 17.83
C GLN A 195 -40.46 2.39 19.23
N VAL A 196 -41.73 2.12 19.55
CA VAL A 196 -42.33 2.52 20.84
C VAL A 196 -42.16 1.40 21.85
N ALA A 197 -42.45 0.17 21.43
CA ALA A 197 -42.33 -1.02 22.26
C ALA A 197 -41.60 -2.12 21.49
N PRO A 198 -40.26 -2.02 21.33
CA PRO A 198 -39.47 -2.92 20.48
C PRO A 198 -39.51 -4.39 20.90
N SER A 199 -39.86 -4.70 22.15
CA SER A 199 -39.97 -6.07 22.65
C SER A 199 -41.31 -6.74 22.33
N GLN A 200 -42.39 -5.99 22.14
CA GLN A 200 -43.74 -6.52 21.93
C GLN A 200 -43.86 -7.38 20.66
N PRO A 201 -43.40 -6.94 19.48
CA PRO A 201 -43.49 -7.75 18.26
C PRO A 201 -42.49 -8.92 18.22
N ASN A 202 -41.51 -8.95 19.13
CA ASN A 202 -40.57 -10.07 19.29
C ASN A 202 -41.12 -11.19 20.17
N HIS A 203 -42.12 -10.89 21.02
CA HIS A 203 -42.76 -11.88 21.87
C HIS A 203 -43.86 -12.60 21.10
N ARG A 204 -43.61 -13.89 20.80
CA ARG A 204 -44.66 -14.88 20.51
C ARG A 204 -45.18 -15.48 21.81
#